data_AF-A0A840TR01-F1
#
_entry.id   AF-A0A840TR01-F1
#
_cell.length_a   1.000
_cell.length_b   1.000
_cell.length_c   1.000
_cell.angle_alpha   90.00
_cell.angle_beta   90.00
_cell.angle_gamma   90.00
#
_symmetry.space_group_name_H-M   'P 1'
#
loop_
_entity.id
_entity.type
_entity.pdbx_description
1 polymer ?
#
loop_
_entity_poly.entity_id
_entity_poly.type
_entity_poly.pdbx_seq_one_letter_code
_entity_poly.pdbx_strand_id
1 'polypeptide(L)'
;MKLILKLTPVLWLMALACQSASEQSTLDTDARLLAYLQCEARQLKEQRFRVANDLRFREDSLLRLHLALTELEKKQADSVKQVLTAQTEQLAAKITQTMDSLFAAHYQSLERRRELDVATERLVQEVCR
;
A
#
# COMPACT_ATOMS: atom_id res chain seq x y z
N MET A 1 -27.64 -61.33 -10.61
CA MET A 1 -27.24 -60.29 -11.58
C MET A 1 -26.87 -59.03 -10.81
N LYS A 2 -25.61 -58.58 -10.91
CA LYS A 2 -25.07 -57.41 -10.20
C LYS A 2 -25.38 -56.15 -11.02
N LEU A 3 -26.16 -55.21 -10.48
CA LEU A 3 -26.23 -53.84 -10.99
C LEU A 3 -25.04 -53.07 -10.42
N ILE A 4 -24.05 -52.75 -11.26
CA ILE A 4 -22.96 -51.85 -10.91
C ILE A 4 -23.38 -50.44 -11.32
N LEU A 5 -23.68 -49.62 -10.32
CA LEU A 5 -23.93 -48.19 -10.42
C LEU A 5 -22.61 -47.51 -10.85
N LYS A 6 -22.49 -47.13 -12.13
CA LYS A 6 -21.41 -46.25 -12.60
C LYS A 6 -21.80 -44.80 -12.31
N LEU A 7 -21.50 -44.32 -11.10
CA LEU A 7 -21.49 -42.87 -10.84
C LEU A 7 -20.20 -42.26 -11.40
N THR A 8 -20.43 -41.18 -12.13
CA THR A 8 -19.55 -40.37 -12.97
C THR A 8 -18.37 -39.69 -12.23
N PRO A 9 -17.17 -39.60 -12.85
CA PRO A 9 -16.05 -38.78 -12.35
C PRO A 9 -16.18 -37.27 -12.68
N VAL A 10 -17.25 -36.84 -13.36
CA VAL A 10 -17.42 -35.47 -13.86
C VAL A 10 -17.75 -34.45 -12.75
N LEU A 11 -18.33 -34.90 -11.64
CA LEU A 11 -18.75 -34.01 -10.56
C LEU A 11 -17.57 -33.49 -9.69
N TRP A 12 -16.42 -34.16 -9.74
CA TRP A 12 -15.25 -33.81 -8.91
C TRP A 12 -14.39 -32.70 -9.53
N LEU A 13 -14.36 -32.61 -10.87
CA LEU A 13 -13.59 -31.58 -11.59
C LEU A 13 -14.17 -30.16 -11.41
N MET A 14 -15.47 -30.03 -11.19
CA MET A 14 -16.11 -28.72 -10.99
C MET A 14 -15.80 -28.11 -9.61
N ALA A 15 -15.57 -28.93 -8.58
CA ALA A 15 -15.30 -28.45 -7.23
C ALA A 15 -13.88 -27.85 -7.08
N LEU A 16 -12.89 -28.40 -7.79
CA LEU A 16 -11.51 -27.88 -7.76
C LEU A 16 -11.35 -26.55 -8.53
N ALA A 17 -12.07 -26.37 -9.63
CA ALA A 17 -12.00 -25.13 -10.42
C ALA A 17 -12.63 -23.91 -9.72
N CYS A 18 -13.56 -24.14 -8.78
CA CYS A 18 -14.22 -23.05 -8.05
C CYS A 18 -13.33 -22.50 -6.91
N GLN A 19 -12.51 -23.36 -6.29
CA GLN A 19 -11.61 -22.95 -5.20
C GLN A 19 -10.44 -22.09 -5.70
N SER A 20 -9.80 -22.48 -6.81
CA SER A 20 -8.69 -21.71 -7.38
C SER A 20 -9.12 -20.35 -7.94
N ALA A 21 -10.33 -20.23 -8.50
CA ALA A 21 -10.88 -18.95 -8.96
C ALA A 21 -11.14 -17.98 -7.79
N SER A 22 -11.66 -18.48 -6.66
CA SER A 22 -11.90 -17.67 -5.47
C SER A 22 -10.61 -17.18 -4.82
N GLU A 23 -9.58 -18.03 -4.80
CA GLU A 23 -8.29 -17.71 -4.19
C GLU A 23 -7.51 -16.67 -5.03
N GLN A 24 -7.54 -16.79 -6.36
CA GLN A 24 -6.95 -15.80 -7.26
C GLN A 24 -7.65 -14.43 -7.14
N SER A 25 -8.97 -14.41 -7.04
CA SER A 25 -9.72 -13.15 -6.88
C SER A 25 -9.42 -12.43 -5.55
N THR A 26 -9.15 -13.20 -4.50
CA THR A 26 -8.75 -12.67 -3.18
C THR A 26 -7.35 -12.08 -3.26
N LEU A 27 -6.41 -12.82 -3.87
CA LEU A 27 -5.04 -12.36 -4.09
C LEU A 27 -4.98 -11.03 -4.87
N ASP A 28 -5.72 -10.92 -5.97
CA ASP A 28 -5.72 -9.70 -6.78
C ASP A 28 -6.33 -8.51 -6.01
N THR A 29 -7.36 -8.75 -5.20
CA THR A 29 -8.01 -7.72 -4.38
C THR A 29 -7.06 -7.20 -3.29
N ASP A 30 -6.44 -8.12 -2.55
CA ASP A 30 -5.53 -7.79 -1.46
C ASP A 30 -4.25 -7.12 -1.97
N ALA A 31 -3.71 -7.63 -3.09
CA ALA A 31 -2.56 -7.02 -3.77
C ALA A 31 -2.87 -5.61 -4.27
N ARG A 32 -4.08 -5.37 -4.79
CA ARG A 32 -4.52 -4.04 -5.21
C ARG A 32 -4.66 -3.09 -4.03
N LEU A 33 -5.20 -3.55 -2.90
CA LEU A 33 -5.29 -2.75 -1.67
C LEU A 33 -3.90 -2.32 -1.19
N LEU A 34 -2.96 -3.27 -1.07
CA LEU A 34 -1.59 -2.94 -0.68
C LEU A 34 -0.90 -2.02 -1.70
N ALA A 35 -1.17 -2.20 -2.99
CA ALA A 35 -0.63 -1.33 -4.02
C ALA A 35 -1.11 0.12 -3.88
N TYR A 36 -2.39 0.35 -3.57
CA TYR A 36 -2.91 1.69 -3.26
C TYR A 36 -2.23 2.32 -2.05
N LEU A 37 -2.06 1.57 -0.96
CA LEU A 37 -1.42 2.10 0.24
C LEU A 37 0.07 2.41 0.02
N GLN A 38 0.79 1.56 -0.70
CA GLN A 38 2.17 1.84 -1.11
C GLN A 38 2.23 3.08 -2.01
N CYS A 39 1.22 3.29 -2.85
CA CYS A 39 1.16 4.47 -3.70
C CYS A 39 0.97 5.76 -2.92
N GLU A 40 0.03 5.76 -1.98
CA GLU A 40 -0.21 6.86 -1.05
C GLU A 40 1.10 7.21 -0.29
N ALA A 41 1.87 6.19 0.10
CA ALA A 41 3.14 6.38 0.78
C ALA A 41 4.21 7.02 -0.12
N ARG A 42 4.26 6.63 -1.41
CA ARG A 42 5.16 7.25 -2.39
C ARG A 42 4.80 8.71 -2.62
N GLN A 43 3.52 9.03 -2.81
CA GLN A 43 3.05 10.40 -3.01
C GLN A 43 3.34 11.29 -1.79
N LEU A 44 3.08 10.79 -0.58
CA LEU A 44 3.35 11.53 0.65
C LEU A 44 4.86 11.79 0.85
N LYS A 45 5.71 10.81 0.48
CA LYS A 45 7.17 10.99 0.48
C LYS A 45 7.59 12.10 -0.49
N GLU A 46 7.05 12.12 -1.71
CA GLU A 46 7.33 13.15 -2.70
C GLU A 46 6.87 14.54 -2.23
N GLN A 47 5.67 14.62 -1.65
CA GLN A 47 5.15 15.86 -1.08
C GLN A 47 6.05 16.40 0.03
N ARG A 48 6.48 15.53 0.96
CA ARG A 48 7.43 15.89 2.03
C ARG A 48 8.74 16.41 1.47
N PHE A 49 9.28 15.76 0.43
CA PHE A 49 10.51 16.19 -0.21
C PHE A 49 10.35 17.55 -0.91
N ARG A 50 9.24 17.76 -1.62
CA ARG A 50 8.91 19.03 -2.27
C ARG A 50 8.83 20.16 -1.24
N VAL A 51 8.04 19.97 -0.19
CA VAL A 51 7.87 20.98 0.87
C VAL A 51 9.19 21.27 1.59
N ALA A 52 9.99 20.25 1.89
CA ALA A 52 11.31 20.46 2.50
C ALA A 52 12.23 21.29 1.62
N ASN A 53 12.23 21.04 0.30
CA ASN A 53 13.01 21.83 -0.64
C ASN A 53 12.49 23.25 -0.79
N ASP A 54 11.18 23.46 -0.85
CA ASP A 54 10.59 24.80 -0.97
C ASP A 54 10.91 25.65 0.26
N LEU A 55 10.79 25.07 1.46
CA LEU A 55 11.17 25.75 2.71
C LEU A 55 12.65 26.11 2.73
N ARG A 56 13.52 25.15 2.40
CA ARG A 56 14.97 25.38 2.32
C ARG A 56 15.31 26.48 1.30
N PHE A 57 14.73 26.43 0.11
CA PHE A 57 14.99 27.42 -0.94
C PHE A 57 14.54 28.83 -0.53
N ARG A 58 13.41 28.94 0.16
CA ARG A 58 12.94 30.20 0.75
C ARG A 58 13.91 30.73 1.80
N GLU A 59 14.36 29.88 2.72
CA GLU A 59 15.35 30.25 3.75
C GLU A 59 16.67 30.70 3.12
N ASP A 60 17.20 29.94 2.15
CA ASP A 60 18.42 30.27 1.42
C ASP A 60 18.31 31.62 0.69
N SER A 61 17.14 31.92 0.12
CA SER A 61 16.87 33.18 -0.58
C SER A 61 16.84 34.38 0.36
N LEU A 62 16.22 34.24 1.54
CA LEU A 62 16.19 35.28 2.57
C LEU A 62 17.57 35.52 3.17
N LEU A 63 18.33 34.45 3.42
CA LEU A 63 19.70 34.53 3.93
C LEU A 63 20.61 35.35 3.01
N ARG A 64 20.48 35.20 1.68
CA ARG A 64 21.23 36.01 0.70
C ARG A 64 20.93 37.52 0.81
N LEU A 65 19.74 37.87 1.28
CA LEU A 65 19.31 39.24 1.51
C LEU A 65 19.56 39.71 2.95
N HIS A 66 20.22 38.91 3.79
CA HIS A 66 20.39 39.15 5.23
C HIS A 66 19.06 39.29 5.97
N LEU A 67 18.00 38.65 5.45
CA LEU A 67 16.68 38.58 6.05
C LEU A 67 16.48 37.21 6.71
N ALA A 68 15.57 37.16 7.66
CA ALA A 68 15.12 35.93 8.29
C ALA A 68 13.62 35.76 8.10
N LEU A 69 13.13 34.52 8.22
CA LEU A 69 11.70 34.26 8.32
C LEU A 69 11.13 34.98 9.55
N THR A 70 9.95 35.58 9.36
CA THR A 70 9.13 36.10 10.46
C THR A 70 8.64 34.94 11.34
N GLU A 71 8.27 35.25 12.59
CA GLU A 71 7.72 34.26 13.51
C GLU A 71 6.43 33.61 12.99
N LEU A 72 5.62 34.34 12.22
CA LEU A 72 4.43 33.79 11.59
C LEU A 72 4.79 32.76 10.52
N GLU A 73 5.77 33.05 9.67
CA GLU A 73 6.22 32.14 8.61
C GLU A 73 6.88 30.88 9.19
N LYS A 74 7.67 31.02 10.26
CA LYS A 74 8.24 29.87 10.99
C LYS A 74 7.13 28.95 11.53
N LYS A 75 6.13 29.53 12.21
CA LYS A 75 4.98 28.77 12.73
C LYS A 75 4.20 28.06 11.62
N GLN A 76 4.04 28.70 10.47
CA GLN A 76 3.40 28.06 9.31
C GLN A 76 4.23 26.89 8.78
N ALA A 77 5.55 27.07 8.63
CA ALA A 77 6.44 26.01 8.19
C ALA A 77 6.42 24.82 9.15
N ASP A 78 6.44 25.06 10.45
CA ASP A 78 6.39 24.02 11.48
C ASP A 78 5.03 23.31 11.50
N SER A 79 3.92 24.05 11.34
CA SER A 79 2.58 23.47 11.22
C SER A 79 2.49 22.50 10.02
N VAL A 80 3.02 22.90 8.85
CA VAL A 80 3.04 22.02 7.67
C VAL A 80 3.88 20.77 7.92
N LYS A 81 5.05 20.90 8.55
CA LYS A 81 5.89 19.74 8.91
C LYS A 81 5.16 18.78 9.85
N GLN A 82 4.45 19.31 10.84
CA GLN A 82 3.67 18.51 11.80
C GLN A 82 2.54 17.76 11.11
N VAL A 83 1.77 18.41 10.23
CA VAL A 83 0.69 17.77 9.48
C VAL A 83 1.23 16.61 8.62
N LEU A 84 2.30 16.84 7.86
CA LEU A 84 2.89 15.80 7.01
C LEU A 84 3.48 14.64 7.81
N THR A 85 4.00 14.93 9.02
CA THR A 85 4.49 13.91 9.94
C THR A 85 3.34 13.06 10.45
N ALA A 86 2.25 13.68 10.93
CA ALA A 86 1.07 12.98 11.41
C ALA A 86 0.43 12.12 10.30
N GLN A 87 0.34 12.63 9.06
CA GLN A 87 -0.14 11.85 7.92
C GLN A 87 0.76 10.64 7.62
N THR A 88 2.07 10.79 7.75
CA THR A 88 3.02 9.68 7.54
C THR A 88 2.80 8.60 8.60
N GLU A 89 2.68 9.00 9.87
CA GLU A 89 2.45 8.08 10.98
C GLU A 89 1.11 7.33 10.84
N GLN A 90 0.04 8.04 10.47
CA GLN A 90 -1.26 7.44 10.22
C GLN A 90 -1.22 6.42 9.08
N LEU A 91 -0.56 6.77 7.97
CA LEU A 91 -0.44 5.88 6.83
C LEU A 91 0.42 4.65 7.15
N ALA A 92 1.53 4.83 7.86
CA ALA A 92 2.37 3.72 8.30
C ALA A 92 1.59 2.76 9.19
N ALA A 93 0.83 3.27 10.16
CA ALA A 93 -0.04 2.46 11.02
C ALA A 93 -1.09 1.69 10.20
N LYS A 94 -1.72 2.34 9.21
CA LYS A 94 -2.72 1.72 8.33
C LYS A 94 -2.11 0.59 7.49
N ILE A 95 -0.92 0.80 6.92
CA ILE A 95 -0.18 -0.24 6.17
C ILE A 95 0.13 -1.43 7.07
N THR A 96 0.71 -1.19 8.24
CA THR A 96 1.06 -2.26 9.18
C THR A 96 -0.17 -3.06 9.61
N GLN A 97 -1.25 -2.39 10.03
CA GLN A 97 -2.49 -3.06 10.42
C GLN A 97 -3.10 -3.88 9.28
N THR A 98 -3.05 -3.36 8.06
CA THR A 98 -3.54 -4.07 6.87
C THR A 98 -2.70 -5.30 6.61
N MET A 99 -1.37 -5.19 6.61
CA MET A 99 -0.47 -6.33 6.43
C MET A 99 -0.66 -7.40 7.52
N ASP A 100 -0.73 -6.99 8.78
CA ASP A 100 -0.94 -7.91 9.90
C ASP A 100 -2.27 -8.65 9.78
N SER A 101 -3.35 -7.94 9.41
CA SER A 101 -4.67 -8.53 9.19
C SER A 101 -4.66 -9.54 8.04
N LEU A 102 -4.07 -9.17 6.90
CA LEU A 102 -3.98 -10.06 5.72
C LEU A 102 -3.13 -11.30 6.03
N PHE A 103 -2.02 -11.13 6.74
CA PHE A 103 -1.12 -12.22 7.10
C PHE A 103 -1.75 -13.19 8.10
N ALA A 104 -2.58 -12.69 9.02
CA ALA A 104 -3.33 -13.53 9.94
C ALA A 104 -4.45 -14.31 9.22
N ALA A 105 -5.19 -13.65 8.31
CA ALA A 105 -6.37 -14.22 7.68
C ALA A 105 -6.07 -15.16 6.49
N HIS A 106 -5.14 -14.76 5.60
CA HIS A 106 -4.99 -15.38 4.28
C HIS A 106 -3.55 -15.79 3.96
N TYR A 107 -2.54 -15.08 4.47
CA TYR A 107 -1.14 -15.25 4.07
C TYR A 107 -0.25 -15.72 5.24
N GLN A 108 -0.58 -16.86 5.82
CA GLN A 108 0.10 -17.40 7.00
C GLN A 108 1.48 -17.99 6.68
N SER A 109 1.66 -18.54 5.47
CA SER A 109 2.93 -19.11 5.02
C SER A 109 3.82 -18.09 4.31
N LEU A 110 5.14 -18.31 4.36
CA LEU A 110 6.12 -17.47 3.67
C LEU A 110 5.88 -17.43 2.15
N GLU A 111 5.47 -18.55 1.56
CA GLU A 111 5.20 -18.67 0.12
C GLU A 111 4.01 -17.80 -0.29
N ARG A 112 2.89 -17.88 0.44
CA ARG A 112 1.71 -17.04 0.21
C ARG A 112 2.02 -15.55 0.36
N ARG A 113 2.83 -15.17 1.34
CA ARG A 113 3.27 -13.77 1.50
C ARG A 113 4.09 -13.29 0.31
N ARG A 114 5.00 -14.12 -0.20
CA ARG A 114 5.79 -13.79 -1.40
C ARG A 114 4.91 -13.65 -2.65
N GLU A 115 3.88 -14.49 -2.81
CA GLU A 115 2.91 -14.35 -3.89
C GLU A 115 2.20 -12.99 -3.83
N LEU A 116 1.75 -12.59 -2.63
CA LEU A 116 1.14 -11.28 -2.40
C LEU A 116 2.11 -10.13 -2.68
N ASP A 117 3.36 -10.22 -2.22
CA ASP A 117 4.37 -9.19 -2.45
C ASP A 117 4.63 -8.99 -3.95
N VAL A 118 4.78 -10.09 -4.71
CA VAL A 118 4.98 -10.05 -6.16
C VAL A 118 3.77 -9.48 -6.89
N ALA A 119 2.56 -9.89 -6.50
CA ALA A 119 1.33 -9.36 -7.08
C ALA A 119 1.17 -7.86 -6.79
N THR A 120 1.49 -7.44 -5.56
CA THR A 120 1.45 -6.04 -5.13
C THR A 120 2.42 -5.20 -5.97
N GLU A 121 3.69 -5.60 -6.09
CA GLU A 121 4.69 -4.81 -6.83
C GLU A 121 4.30 -4.61 -8.31
N ARG A 122 3.69 -5.61 -8.94
CA ARG A 122 3.14 -5.48 -10.30
C ARG A 122 2.06 -4.41 -10.37
N LEU A 123 1.10 -4.46 -9.44
CA LEU A 123 -0.03 -3.54 -9.41
C LEU A 123 0.36 -2.12 -8.99
N VAL A 124 1.40 -1.94 -8.18
CA VAL A 124 1.89 -0.61 -7.77
C VAL A 124 2.26 0.24 -8.98
N GLN A 125 2.87 -0.36 -10.02
CA GLN A 125 3.21 0.36 -11.25
C GLN A 125 1.98 0.81 -12.03
N GLU A 126 0.86 0.11 -11.91
CA GLU A 126 -0.40 0.48 -12.56
C GLU A 126 -1.14 1.54 -11.75
N VAL A 127 -1.15 1.39 -10.43
CA VAL A 127 -1.87 2.26 -9.49
C VAL A 127 -1.18 3.61 -9.32
N CYS A 128 0.14 3.66 -9.42
CA CYS A 128 0.93 4.89 -9.24
C CYS A 128 1.30 5.63 -10.53
N ARG A 129 0.74 5.23 -11.67
CA ARG A 129 0.79 6.07 -12.89
C ARG A 129 -0.10 7.28 -12.73
#